data_AF-A0A660QC03-F1
#
_entry.id   AF-A0A660QC03-F1
#
_cell.length_a   1.000
_cell.length_b   1.000
_cell.length_c   1.000
_cell.angle_alpha   90.00
_cell.angle_beta   90.00
_cell.angle_gamma   90.00
#
_symmetry.space_group_name_H-M   'P 1'
#
loop_
_entity.id
_entity.type
_entity.pdbx_description
1 polymer ?
#
loop_
_entity_poly.entity_id
_entity_poly.type
_entity_poly.pdbx_seq_one_letter_code
_entity_poly.pdbx_strand_id
1 'polypeptide(L)' 'MYSSLEEVESSFVSLYEECCDTCLWFWRRTVAPTTSSGRIEALRQIEQNGTLQQFAKARELKKWL' A
#
# COMPACT_ATOMS: atom_id res chain seq x y z
N MET A 1 13.78 -3.87 -6.75
CA MET A 1 13.73 -2.89 -7.84
C MET A 1 12.62 -3.32 -8.77
N TYR A 2 11.55 -2.54 -8.88
CA TYR A 2 10.45 -2.83 -9.78
C TYR A 2 10.88 -2.50 -11.22
N SER A 3 10.61 -3.41 -12.15
CA SER A 3 10.95 -3.33 -13.58
C SER A 3 9.77 -2.83 -14.43
N SER A 4 8.53 -2.88 -13.94
CA SER A 4 7.34 -2.34 -14.64
C SER A 4 6.29 -1.71 -13.70
N LEU A 5 5.39 -0.88 -14.26
CA LEU A 5 4.24 -0.30 -13.53
C LEU A 5 3.27 -1.37 -13.01
N GLU A 6 3.13 -2.47 -13.74
CA GLU A 6 2.30 -3.61 -13.33
C GLU A 6 2.85 -4.29 -12.07
N GLU A 7 4.18 -4.37 -11.92
CA GLU A 7 4.79 -4.92 -10.71
C GLU A 7 4.58 -4.02 -9.49
N VAL A 8 4.65 -2.69 -9.68
CA VAL A 8 4.34 -1.71 -8.62
C VAL A 8 2.88 -1.84 -8.19
N GLU A 9 1.96 -2.01 -9.13
CA GLU A 9 0.54 -2.17 -8.86
C GLU A 9 0.24 -3.47 -8.10
N SER A 10 0.78 -4.60 -8.58
CA SER A 10 0.64 -5.89 -7.91
C SER A 10 1.21 -5.87 -6.49
N SER A 11 2.35 -5.21 -6.30
CA SER A 11 3.00 -5.07 -5.00
C SER A 11 2.21 -4.15 -4.05
N PHE A 12 1.60 -3.09 -4.57
CA PHE A 12 0.68 -2.25 -3.80
C PHE A 12 -0.55 -3.04 -3.34
N VAL A 13 -1.20 -3.77 -4.24
CA VAL A 13 -2.41 -4.55 -3.89
C VAL A 13 -2.06 -5.60 -2.83
N SER A 14 -0.96 -6.34 -3.01
CA SER A 14 -0.51 -7.35 -2.06
C SER A 14 -0.25 -6.74 -0.67
N LEU A 15 0.45 -5.61 -0.61
CA LEU A 15 0.73 -4.92 0.66
C LEU A 15 -0.56 -4.36 1.29
N TYR A 16 -1.47 -3.82 0.48
CA TYR A 16 -2.74 -3.28 0.94
C TYR A 16 -3.62 -4.36 1.58
N GLU A 17 -3.72 -5.52 0.95
CA GLU A 17 -4.49 -6.66 1.47
C GLU A 17 -3.88 -7.21 2.77
N GLU A 18 -2.56 -7.41 2.81
CA GLU A 18 -1.83 -7.82 4.03
C GLU A 18 -2.10 -6.83 5.19
N CYS A 19 -2.06 -5.53 4.89
CA CYS A 19 -2.30 -4.50 5.89
C CYS A 19 -3.78 -4.43 6.30
N CYS A 20 -4.74 -4.67 5.40
CA CYS A 20 -6.17 -4.65 5.72
C CYS A 20 -6.56 -5.68 6.78
N ASP A 21 -5.93 -6.85 6.78
CA ASP A 21 -6.20 -7.88 7.79
C ASP A 21 -5.42 -7.68 9.10
N THR A 22 -4.50 -6.71 9.14
CA THR A 22 -3.64 -6.45 10.32
C THR A 22 -3.85 -5.06 10.92
N CYS A 23 -3.40 -4.01 10.23
CA CYS A 23 -3.32 -2.64 10.76
C CYS A 23 -4.28 -1.65 10.09
N LEU A 24 -4.89 -2.01 8.97
CA LEU A 24 -5.82 -1.20 8.19
C LEU A 24 -7.27 -1.72 8.20
N TRP A 25 -7.63 -2.58 9.15
CA TRP A 25 -8.99 -3.14 9.24
C TRP A 25 -10.10 -2.08 9.28
N PHE A 26 -9.83 -0.92 9.90
CA PHE A 26 -10.75 0.23 9.97
C PHE A 26 -10.85 1.01 8.66
N TRP A 27 -9.85 0.89 7.79
CA TRP A 27 -9.78 1.52 6.48
C TRP A 27 -10.08 0.52 5.35
N ARG A 28 -10.42 -0.73 5.70
CA ARG A 28 -10.69 -1.80 4.74
C ARG A 28 -11.82 -1.37 3.80
N ARG A 29 -11.48 -1.23 2.52
CA ARG A 29 -12.44 -1.02 1.45
C ARG A 29 -12.81 -2.37 0.83
N THR A 30 -13.96 -2.42 0.17
CA THR A 30 -14.37 -3.61 -0.60
C THR A 30 -13.38 -3.93 -1.73
N VAL A 31 -12.67 -2.90 -2.23
CA VAL A 31 -11.66 -3.03 -3.29
C VAL A 31 -10.46 -2.12 -3.01
N ALA A 32 -9.27 -2.54 -3.46
CA ALA A 32 -8.06 -1.73 -3.38
C ALA A 32 -8.19 -0.41 -4.17
N PRO A 33 -7.58 0.70 -3.71
CA PRO A 33 -7.61 1.96 -4.44
C PRO A 33 -6.96 1.88 -5.83
N THR A 34 -7.69 2.33 -6.86
CA THR A 34 -7.22 2.35 -8.25
C THR A 34 -6.63 3.70 -8.67
N THR A 35 -6.99 4.79 -8.00
CA THR A 35 -6.46 6.13 -8.28
C THR A 35 -5.14 6.37 -7.57
N SER A 36 -4.20 7.09 -8.20
CA SER A 36 -2.90 7.41 -7.58
C SER A 36 -3.05 8.10 -6.23
N SER A 37 -3.98 9.05 -6.10
CA SER A 37 -4.28 9.73 -4.84
C SER A 37 -4.78 8.77 -3.75
N GLY A 38 -5.64 7.82 -4.13
CA GLY A 38 -6.15 6.80 -3.21
C GLY A 38 -5.06 5.80 -2.78
N ARG A 39 -4.15 5.44 -3.69
CA ARG A 39 -2.99 4.59 -3.40
C ARG A 39 -2.02 5.29 -2.44
N ILE A 40 -1.72 6.56 -2.69
CA ILE A 40 -0.86 7.38 -1.81
C ILE A 40 -1.45 7.49 -0.41
N GLU A 41 -2.78 7.70 -0.29
CA GLU A 41 -3.44 7.77 1.00
C GLU A 41 -3.41 6.42 1.72
N ALA A 42 -3.68 5.31 1.02
CA ALA A 42 -3.56 3.98 1.60
C ALA A 42 -2.14 3.71 2.12
N LEU A 43 -1.11 4.01 1.32
CA LEU A 43 0.29 3.90 1.73
C LEU A 43 0.61 4.76 2.95
N ARG A 44 0.05 5.98 3.02
CA ARG A 44 0.19 6.84 4.20
C ARG A 44 -0.42 6.21 5.45
N GLN A 45 -1.60 5.58 5.33
CA GLN A 45 -2.21 4.89 6.46
C GLN A 45 -1.37 3.70 6.91
N ILE A 46 -0.75 2.96 5.97
CA ILE A 46 0.21 1.89 6.28
C ILE A 46 1.45 2.44 6.98
N GLU A 47 1.99 3.57 6.52
CA GLU A 47 3.13 4.23 7.17
C GLU A 47 2.82 4.64 8.61
N GLN A 48 1.58 5.01 8.93
CA GLN A 48 1.19 5.47 10.26
C GLN A 48 0.85 4.35 11.24
N ASN A 49 0.31 3.23 10.75
CA ASN A 49 -0.28 2.18 11.59
C ASN A 49 0.42 0.82 11.46
N GLY A 50 1.21 0.62 10.40
CA GLY A 50 1.87 -0.65 10.12
C GLY A 50 3.14 -0.88 10.95
N THR A 51 3.69 -2.08 10.80
CA THR A 51 5.00 -2.43 11.35
C THR A 51 6.13 -1.70 10.63
N LEU A 52 7.33 -1.71 11.19
CA LEU A 52 8.52 -1.11 10.55
C LEU A 52 8.77 -1.67 9.13
N GLN A 53 8.50 -2.97 8.92
CA GLN A 53 8.63 -3.60 7.60
C GLN A 53 7.58 -3.09 6.61
N GLN A 54 6.33 -2.98 7.06
CA GLN A 54 5.23 -2.45 6.25
C GLN A 54 5.46 -0.97 5.90
N PHE A 55 5.98 -0.18 6.85
CA PHE A 55 6.41 1.20 6.62
C PHE A 55 7.48 1.28 5.53
N ALA A 56 8.53 0.46 5.61
CA ALA A 56 9.62 0.49 4.63
C ALA A 56 9.12 0.16 3.22
N LYS A 57 8.27 -0.87 3.09
CA LYS A 57 7.62 -1.25 1.82
C LYS A 57 6.72 -0.13 1.28
N ALA A 58 5.88 0.45 2.14
CA ALA A 58 4.97 1.52 1.74
C ALA A 58 5.72 2.75 1.23
N ARG A 59 6.79 3.13 1.93
CA ARG A 59 7.65 4.26 1.56
C ARG A 59 8.44 4.01 0.28
N GLU A 60 8.79 2.75 -0.02
CA GLU A 60 9.38 2.38 -1.30
C GLU A 60 8.37 2.52 -2.44
N LEU A 61 7.18 1.93 -2.30
CA LEU A 61 6.12 2.01 -3.32
C LEU A 61 5.70 3.45 -3.64
N LYS A 62 5.66 4.31 -2.63
CA LYS A 62 5.31 5.73 -2.77
C LYS A 62 6.30 6.54 -3.60
N LYS A 63 7.54 6.05 -3.83
CA LYS A 63 8.50 6.72 -4.72
C LYS A 63 8.20 6.48 -6.21
N TRP A 64 7.39 5.48 -6.50
CA TRP A 64 7.06 5.04 -7.86
C TRP A 64 5.66 5.45 -8.30
N LEU A 65 4.84 5.97 -7.38
CA LEU A 65 3.47 6.46 -7.59
C LEU A 65 3.42 7.99 -7.59
#